data_AF-A0A3L7MNZ9-F1
#
_entry.id   AF-A0A3L7MNZ9-F1
#
_cell.length_a   1.000
_cell.length_b   1.000
_cell.length_c   1.000
_cell.angle_alpha   90.00
_cell.angle_beta   90.00
_cell.angle_gamma   90.00
#
_symmetry.space_group_name_H-M   'P 1'
#
loop_
_entity.id
_entity.type
_entity.pdbx_description
1 polymer ?
#
loop_
_entity_poly.entity_id
_entity_poly.type
_entity_poly.pdbx_seq_one_letter_code
_entity_poly.pdbx_strand_id
1 'polypeptide(L)'
;MGRAHDELDDDWIVREEVIEGLKVLEKYDVPFDLLFYPRHLKHVGELVRRLPHLRMVIDHVAKPSIRSGQWADWRADLKQAASFPTVFCKLSGMVTEAAWDSWKPSDLKRYADTAFEAFGPSRIMFGSDWPVCELAGSYERVVDAAAQLTQGFSESERKSVFESSAIHFYRLDASSLPAEAS
;
A
#
# COMPACT_ATOMS: atom_id res chain seq x y z
N MET A 1 -11.82 -8.92 -15.40
CA MET A 1 -11.50 -8.27 -14.12
C MET A 1 -10.96 -6.88 -14.48
N GLY A 2 -11.79 -5.85 -14.38
CA GLY A 2 -11.37 -4.46 -14.64
C GLY A 2 -10.52 -3.97 -13.47
N ARG A 3 -9.48 -3.17 -13.75
CA ARG A 3 -8.66 -2.56 -12.70
C ARG A 3 -9.31 -1.23 -12.37
N ALA A 4 -9.69 -1.01 -11.11
CA ALA A 4 -10.40 0.21 -10.69
C ALA A 4 -9.72 1.54 -11.09
N HIS A 5 -8.40 1.53 -11.35
CA HIS A 5 -7.65 2.73 -11.77
C HIS A 5 -7.61 2.97 -13.29
N ASP A 6 -7.94 1.95 -14.09
CA ASP A 6 -8.06 2.05 -15.55
C ASP A 6 -9.48 2.47 -15.96
N GLU A 7 -10.43 2.48 -15.02
CA GLU A 7 -11.80 2.90 -15.24
C GLU A 7 -11.87 4.42 -15.39
N LEU A 8 -12.61 4.91 -16.39
CA LEU A 8 -12.80 6.34 -16.64
C LEU A 8 -13.68 7.02 -15.57
N ASP A 9 -14.37 6.22 -14.76
CA ASP A 9 -15.18 6.69 -13.65
C ASP A 9 -14.42 6.53 -12.34
N ASP A 10 -14.01 7.66 -11.74
CA ASP A 10 -13.33 7.69 -10.45
C ASP A 10 -14.17 7.06 -9.33
N ASP A 11 -15.51 7.04 -9.47
CA ASP A 11 -16.44 6.50 -8.47
C ASP A 11 -16.79 5.02 -8.73
N TRP A 12 -16.13 4.36 -9.68
CA TRP A 12 -16.43 2.97 -10.09
C TRP A 12 -16.44 1.98 -8.91
N ILE A 13 -15.48 2.11 -7.98
CA ILE A 13 -15.32 1.16 -6.87
C ILE A 13 -16.48 1.17 -5.86
N VAL A 14 -17.26 2.25 -5.81
CA VAL A 14 -18.41 2.40 -4.90
C VAL A 14 -19.76 2.14 -5.58
N ARG A 15 -19.78 1.81 -6.88
CA ARG A 15 -20.99 1.42 -7.59
C ARG A 15 -21.62 0.18 -6.95
N GLU A 16 -22.94 0.10 -7.00
CA GLU A 16 -23.69 -0.95 -6.32
C GLU A 16 -23.28 -2.35 -6.78
N GLU A 17 -23.15 -2.55 -8.09
CA GLU A 17 -22.72 -3.81 -8.69
C GLU A 17 -21.31 -4.24 -8.24
N VAL A 18 -20.41 -3.28 -8.01
CA VAL A 18 -19.05 -3.57 -7.53
C VAL A 18 -19.09 -3.94 -6.06
N ILE A 19 -19.87 -3.21 -5.25
CA ILE A 19 -20.02 -3.52 -3.83
C ILE A 19 -20.65 -4.90 -3.62
N GLU A 20 -21.65 -5.28 -4.44
CA GLU A 20 -22.21 -6.65 -4.37
C GLU A 20 -21.14 -7.72 -4.65
N GLY A 21 -20.22 -7.47 -5.57
CA GLY A 21 -19.06 -8.34 -5.79
C GLY A 21 -18.12 -8.39 -4.57
N LEU A 22 -17.82 -7.24 -3.98
CA LEU A 22 -16.95 -7.14 -2.80
C LEU A 22 -17.56 -7.79 -1.54
N LYS A 23 -18.89 -7.80 -1.39
CA LYS A 23 -19.59 -8.55 -0.34
C LYS A 23 -19.30 -10.05 -0.40
N VAL A 24 -19.05 -10.60 -1.59
CA VAL A 24 -18.64 -12.00 -1.73
C VAL A 24 -17.25 -12.20 -1.13
N LEU A 25 -16.31 -11.30 -1.42
CA LEU A 25 -14.96 -11.36 -0.84
C LEU A 25 -15.01 -11.25 0.69
N GLU A 26 -15.81 -10.31 1.21
CA GLU A 26 -16.02 -10.16 2.66
C GLU A 26 -16.59 -11.44 3.29
N LYS A 27 -17.63 -12.02 2.68
CA LYS A 27 -18.27 -13.25 3.17
C LYS A 27 -17.30 -14.43 3.28
N TYR A 28 -16.37 -14.55 2.33
CA TYR A 28 -15.39 -15.63 2.29
C TYR A 28 -14.02 -15.23 2.87
N ASP A 29 -13.94 -14.05 3.51
CA ASP A 29 -12.73 -13.50 4.13
C ASP A 29 -11.52 -13.42 3.15
N VAL A 30 -11.80 -13.17 1.88
CA VAL A 30 -10.77 -12.90 0.88
C VAL A 30 -10.39 -11.41 0.95
N PRO A 31 -9.13 -11.05 1.21
CA PRO A 31 -8.73 -9.65 1.27
C PRO A 31 -8.84 -8.99 -0.12
N PHE A 32 -8.95 -7.67 -0.14
CA PHE A 32 -9.01 -6.89 -1.37
C PHE A 32 -7.93 -5.81 -1.44
N ASP A 33 -7.27 -5.74 -2.59
CA ASP A 33 -6.17 -4.83 -2.85
C ASP A 33 -6.69 -3.62 -3.64
N LEU A 34 -6.62 -2.45 -3.02
CA LEU A 34 -7.09 -1.17 -3.54
C LEU A 34 -6.00 -0.52 -4.38
N LEU A 35 -6.00 -0.82 -5.67
CA LEU A 35 -5.12 -0.17 -6.65
C LEU A 35 -5.62 1.24 -6.97
N PHE A 36 -5.27 2.19 -6.10
CA PHE A 36 -5.80 3.55 -6.09
C PHE A 36 -4.78 4.58 -6.60
N TYR A 37 -5.32 5.64 -7.20
CA TYR A 37 -4.65 6.94 -7.30
C TYR A 37 -5.08 7.81 -6.11
N PRO A 38 -4.41 8.96 -5.86
CA PRO A 38 -4.76 9.81 -4.72
C PRO A 38 -6.25 10.21 -4.72
N ARG A 39 -6.81 10.53 -5.90
CA ARG A 39 -8.22 10.89 -6.07
C ARG A 39 -9.23 9.81 -5.65
N HIS A 40 -8.82 8.54 -5.60
CA HIS A 40 -9.70 7.43 -5.19
C HIS A 40 -9.73 7.22 -3.67
N LEU A 41 -8.78 7.80 -2.92
CA LEU A 41 -8.72 7.65 -1.45
C LEU A 41 -10.00 8.12 -0.75
N LYS A 42 -10.73 9.08 -1.35
CA LYS A 42 -12.04 9.57 -0.89
C LYS A 42 -13.07 8.43 -0.69
N HIS A 43 -12.93 7.31 -1.39
CA HIS A 43 -13.86 6.18 -1.31
C HIS A 43 -13.62 5.23 -0.13
N VAL A 44 -12.46 5.28 0.52
CA VAL A 44 -12.11 4.32 1.58
C VAL A 44 -13.13 4.33 2.71
N GLY A 45 -13.59 5.51 3.13
CA GLY A 45 -14.59 5.62 4.19
C GLY A 45 -15.96 5.02 3.81
N GLU A 46 -16.37 5.16 2.55
CA GLU A 46 -17.59 4.51 2.07
C GLU A 46 -17.43 3.00 1.99
N LEU A 47 -16.31 2.51 1.45
CA LEU A 47 -16.02 1.07 1.37
C LEU A 47 -16.05 0.44 2.76
N VAL A 48 -15.37 1.02 3.75
CA VAL A 48 -15.38 0.52 5.13
C VAL A 48 -16.78 0.58 5.75
N ARG A 49 -17.57 1.62 5.46
CA ARG A 49 -18.96 1.70 5.96
C ARG A 49 -19.84 0.59 5.37
N ARG A 50 -19.65 0.25 4.10
CA ARG A 50 -20.46 -0.73 3.37
C ARG A 50 -19.98 -2.17 3.56
N LEU A 51 -18.70 -2.35 3.85
CA LEU A 51 -17.97 -3.62 3.95
C LEU A 51 -17.08 -3.58 5.22
N PRO A 52 -17.69 -3.51 6.43
CA PRO A 52 -16.96 -3.26 7.68
C PRO A 52 -16.02 -4.39 8.10
N HIS A 53 -16.15 -5.58 7.49
CA HIS A 53 -15.34 -6.76 7.78
C HIS A 53 -14.37 -7.10 6.65
N LEU A 54 -14.48 -6.46 5.48
CA LEU A 54 -13.56 -6.67 4.38
C LEU A 54 -12.19 -6.09 4.72
N ARG A 55 -11.17 -6.95 4.69
CA ARG A 55 -9.77 -6.57 4.85
C ARG A 55 -9.30 -5.91 3.56
N MET A 56 -8.82 -4.67 3.67
CA MET A 56 -8.41 -3.88 2.52
C MET A 56 -6.98 -3.38 2.67
N VAL A 57 -6.21 -3.41 1.57
CA VAL A 57 -4.86 -2.85 1.53
C VAL A 57 -4.75 -1.86 0.39
N ILE A 58 -4.23 -0.65 0.66
CA ILE A 58 -3.95 0.35 -0.35
C ILE A 58 -2.62 0.00 -1.04
N ASP A 59 -2.66 -0.21 -2.35
CA ASP A 59 -1.46 -0.47 -3.13
C ASP A 59 -0.66 0.81 -3.36
N HIS A 60 0.67 0.66 -3.39
CA HIS A 60 1.65 1.67 -3.78
C HIS A 60 1.50 3.02 -3.09
N VAL A 61 1.06 3.01 -1.83
CA VAL A 61 0.75 4.21 -1.06
C VAL A 61 -0.24 5.15 -1.79
N ALA A 62 -1.14 4.57 -2.60
CA ALA A 62 -2.06 5.26 -3.50
C ALA A 62 -1.38 6.18 -4.53
N LYS A 63 -0.19 5.80 -5.02
CA LYS A 63 0.53 6.43 -6.13
C LYS A 63 0.66 7.96 -5.99
N PRO A 64 1.31 8.47 -4.91
CA PRO A 64 1.52 9.89 -4.76
C PRO A 64 2.33 10.44 -5.93
N SER A 65 2.09 11.68 -6.36
CA SER A 65 2.81 12.29 -7.47
C SER A 65 4.23 12.77 -7.08
N ILE A 66 5.12 11.81 -6.75
CA ILE A 66 6.47 12.04 -6.21
C ILE A 66 7.31 12.92 -7.15
N ARG A 67 7.29 12.63 -8.46
CA ARG A 67 8.03 13.40 -9.48
C ARG A 67 7.69 14.89 -9.47
N SER A 68 6.41 15.22 -9.31
CA SER A 68 5.92 16.61 -9.31
C SER A 68 6.09 17.31 -7.97
N GLY A 69 6.42 16.55 -6.92
CA GLY A 69 6.54 17.08 -5.58
C GLY A 69 5.20 17.38 -4.88
N GLN A 70 4.05 17.02 -5.44
CA GLN A 70 2.75 17.20 -4.79
C GLN A 70 2.62 16.28 -3.57
N TRP A 71 2.07 16.81 -2.47
CA TRP A 71 2.06 16.12 -1.18
C TRP A 71 0.83 16.42 -0.31
N ALA A 72 0.35 17.67 -0.29
CA ALA A 72 -0.65 18.11 0.69
C ALA A 72 -1.97 17.33 0.61
N ASP A 73 -2.59 17.24 -0.57
CA ASP A 73 -3.90 16.61 -0.74
C ASP A 73 -3.82 15.10 -0.49
N TRP A 74 -2.85 14.45 -1.14
CA TRP A 74 -2.56 13.02 -0.90
C TRP A 74 -2.33 12.71 0.58
N ARG A 75 -1.60 13.56 1.32
CA ARG A 75 -1.32 13.34 2.74
C ARG A 75 -2.61 13.37 3.56
N ALA A 76 -3.50 14.33 3.29
CA ALA A 76 -4.76 14.46 4.02
C ALA A 76 -5.64 13.23 3.78
N ASP A 77 -5.80 12.84 2.51
CA ASP A 77 -6.64 11.72 2.12
C ASP A 77 -6.08 10.38 2.61
N LEU A 78 -4.74 10.21 2.57
CA LEU A 78 -4.09 9.00 3.07
C LEU A 78 -4.27 8.87 4.59
N LYS A 79 -4.14 9.99 5.35
CA LYS A 79 -4.39 9.99 6.79
C LYS A 79 -5.85 9.71 7.13
N GLN A 80 -6.79 10.20 6.32
CA GLN A 80 -8.20 9.85 6.47
C GLN A 80 -8.43 8.35 6.24
N ALA A 81 -7.88 7.78 5.17
CA ALA A 81 -7.97 6.35 4.90
C ALA A 81 -7.35 5.50 6.02
N ALA A 82 -6.22 5.94 6.58
CA ALA A 82 -5.54 5.26 7.67
C ALA A 82 -6.28 5.30 9.01
N SER A 83 -7.27 6.20 9.16
CA SER A 83 -8.11 6.28 10.38
C SER A 83 -8.99 5.03 10.57
N PHE A 84 -9.20 4.24 9.51
CA PHE A 84 -9.90 2.97 9.57
C PHE A 84 -8.91 1.84 9.91
N PRO A 85 -9.06 1.15 11.06
CA PRO A 85 -8.08 0.17 11.53
C PRO A 85 -8.00 -1.09 10.68
N THR A 86 -9.04 -1.38 9.88
CA THR A 86 -9.10 -2.51 8.95
C THR A 86 -8.36 -2.28 7.64
N VAL A 87 -7.87 -1.06 7.41
CA VAL A 87 -7.16 -0.67 6.19
C VAL A 87 -5.65 -0.70 6.42
N PHE A 88 -4.96 -1.40 5.54
CA PHE A 88 -3.50 -1.54 5.48
C PHE A 88 -2.95 -0.76 4.28
N CYS A 89 -1.63 -0.62 4.20
CA CYS A 89 -0.96 0.04 3.08
C CYS A 89 0.27 -0.76 2.63
N LYS A 90 0.52 -0.83 1.32
CA LYS A 90 1.78 -1.33 0.79
C LYS A 90 2.78 -0.20 0.60
N LEU A 91 3.98 -0.37 1.14
CA LEU A 91 5.15 0.42 0.80
C LEU A 91 5.79 -0.22 -0.45
N SER A 92 5.22 0.08 -1.61
CA SER A 92 5.61 -0.46 -2.91
C SER A 92 5.38 0.56 -4.03
N GLY A 93 5.88 0.31 -5.25
CA GLY A 93 5.57 1.13 -6.45
C GLY A 93 5.98 2.60 -6.39
N MET A 94 6.66 3.07 -5.35
CA MET A 94 6.99 4.50 -5.19
C MET A 94 8.01 4.98 -6.23
N VAL A 95 8.95 4.11 -6.63
CA VAL A 95 10.03 4.46 -7.55
C VAL A 95 9.52 4.81 -8.96
N THR A 96 8.40 4.20 -9.38
CA THR A 96 7.76 4.47 -10.67
C THR A 96 6.85 5.72 -10.63
N GLU A 97 6.58 6.27 -9.46
CA GLU A 97 5.93 7.58 -9.32
C GLU A 97 6.95 8.74 -9.18
N ALA A 98 8.23 8.40 -9.01
CA ALA A 98 9.36 9.35 -8.91
C ALA A 98 9.96 9.67 -10.29
N ALA A 99 11.05 10.44 -10.33
CA ALA A 99 11.83 10.63 -11.55
C ALA A 99 12.65 9.37 -11.83
N TRP A 100 12.20 8.55 -12.79
CA TRP A 100 12.73 7.18 -13.02
C TRP A 100 14.26 7.12 -13.12
N ASP A 101 14.87 8.04 -13.86
CA ASP A 101 16.30 8.02 -14.13
C ASP A 101 17.17 8.63 -13.01
N SER A 102 16.59 9.29 -12.01
CA SER A 102 17.34 10.15 -11.09
C SER A 102 16.85 10.20 -9.65
N TRP A 103 15.82 9.43 -9.30
CA TRP A 103 15.33 9.38 -7.92
C TRP A 103 16.40 8.87 -6.96
N LYS A 104 16.36 9.39 -5.73
CA LYS A 104 17.15 8.92 -4.59
C LYS A 104 16.21 8.59 -3.41
N PRO A 105 16.62 7.73 -2.46
CA PRO A 105 15.78 7.37 -1.31
C PRO A 105 15.23 8.58 -0.52
N SER A 106 15.95 9.71 -0.48
CA SER A 106 15.45 10.94 0.16
C SER A 106 14.26 11.59 -0.54
N ASP A 107 14.04 11.34 -1.84
CA ASP A 107 12.84 11.82 -2.56
C ASP A 107 11.59 11.05 -2.14
N LEU A 108 11.76 9.78 -1.74
CA LEU A 108 10.70 8.89 -1.27
C LEU A 108 10.37 9.15 0.21
N LYS A 109 11.35 9.63 0.98
CA LYS A 109 11.32 9.66 2.44
C LYS A 109 10.06 10.32 3.01
N ARG A 110 9.70 11.51 2.56
CA ARG A 110 8.52 12.22 3.10
C ARG A 110 7.20 11.47 2.87
N TYR A 111 7.10 10.69 1.80
CA TYR A 111 5.92 9.91 1.47
C TYR A 111 5.88 8.64 2.33
N ALA A 112 7.01 7.95 2.46
CA ALA A 112 7.14 6.80 3.35
C ALA A 112 6.87 7.20 4.81
N ASP A 113 7.49 8.27 5.30
CA ASP A 113 7.26 8.82 6.65
C ASP A 113 5.78 9.15 6.87
N THR A 114 5.11 9.77 5.89
CA THR A 114 3.67 10.07 5.99
C THR A 114 2.84 8.80 6.12
N ALA A 115 3.16 7.75 5.36
CA ALA A 115 2.49 6.46 5.49
C ALA A 115 2.75 5.82 6.86
N PHE A 116 4.01 5.80 7.32
CA PHE A 116 4.36 5.25 8.63
C PHE A 116 3.69 6.00 9.78
N GLU A 117 3.63 7.33 9.73
CA GLU A 117 2.88 8.16 10.69
C GLU A 117 1.38 7.84 10.69
N ALA A 118 0.81 7.55 9.52
CA ALA A 118 -0.64 7.37 9.36
C ALA A 118 -1.09 5.96 9.78
N PHE A 119 -0.39 4.93 9.30
CA PHE A 119 -0.80 3.54 9.47
C PHE A 119 -0.13 2.86 10.67
N GLY A 120 1.09 3.29 11.02
CA GLY A 120 1.98 2.56 11.89
C GLY A 120 2.67 1.37 11.20
N PRO A 121 3.84 0.92 11.68
CA PRO A 121 4.59 -0.19 11.07
C PRO A 121 3.81 -1.51 10.98
N SER A 122 2.87 -1.76 11.90
CA SER A 122 2.03 -2.97 11.95
C SER A 122 0.90 -3.02 10.91
N ARG A 123 0.68 -1.94 10.16
CA ARG A 123 -0.28 -1.88 9.05
C ARG A 123 0.34 -1.50 7.71
N ILE A 124 1.68 -1.51 7.65
CA ILE A 124 2.43 -1.35 6.41
C ILE A 124 3.15 -2.64 6.08
N MET A 125 3.12 -3.02 4.80
CA MET A 125 3.89 -4.14 4.27
C MET A 125 4.72 -3.70 3.07
N PHE A 126 5.97 -4.14 2.99
CA PHE A 126 6.84 -3.91 1.85
C PHE A 126 6.39 -4.75 0.64
N GLY A 127 6.58 -4.20 -0.56
CA GLY A 127 6.55 -4.96 -1.81
C GLY A 127 7.43 -4.29 -2.86
N SER A 128 8.14 -5.07 -3.68
CA SER A 128 9.05 -4.52 -4.69
C SER A 128 8.33 -3.90 -5.88
N ASP A 129 7.11 -4.36 -6.18
CA ASP A 129 6.40 -4.07 -7.44
C ASP A 129 7.14 -4.60 -8.69
N TRP A 130 7.94 -5.67 -8.53
CA TRP A 130 8.59 -6.34 -9.66
C TRP A 130 7.55 -7.06 -10.55
N PRO A 131 7.69 -7.02 -11.89
CA PRO A 131 8.77 -6.43 -12.67
C PRO A 131 8.57 -4.94 -13.03
N VAL A 132 7.47 -4.31 -12.61
CA VAL A 132 7.16 -2.90 -12.96
C VAL A 132 8.22 -1.95 -12.42
N CYS A 133 8.79 -2.24 -11.25
CA CYS A 133 9.86 -1.43 -10.66
C CYS A 133 11.09 -1.25 -11.57
N GLU A 134 11.37 -2.21 -12.47
CA GLU A 134 12.50 -2.17 -13.42
C GLU A 134 12.45 -0.97 -14.37
N LEU A 135 11.29 -0.31 -14.51
CA LEU A 135 11.17 0.96 -15.24
C LEU A 135 11.96 2.11 -14.57
N ALA A 136 12.20 2.03 -13.26
CA ALA A 136 12.85 3.07 -12.46
C ALA A 136 14.03 2.56 -11.61
N GLY A 137 14.21 1.25 -11.44
CA GLY A 137 15.35 0.67 -10.74
C GLY A 137 15.25 -0.85 -10.58
N SER A 138 16.40 -1.50 -10.38
CA SER A 138 16.43 -2.94 -10.15
C SER A 138 15.73 -3.33 -8.85
N TYR A 139 15.31 -4.59 -8.75
CA TYR A 139 14.79 -5.18 -7.52
C TYR A 139 15.67 -4.85 -6.29
N GLU A 140 16.98 -5.05 -6.36
CA GLU A 140 17.92 -4.79 -5.25
C GLU A 140 17.91 -3.32 -4.85
N ARG A 141 17.89 -2.40 -5.82
CA ARG A 141 17.84 -0.96 -5.55
C ARG A 141 16.57 -0.57 -4.80
N VAL A 142 15.44 -1.22 -5.11
CA VAL A 142 14.17 -0.98 -4.41
C VAL A 142 14.20 -1.53 -2.99
N VAL A 143 14.76 -2.74 -2.80
CA VAL A 143 14.95 -3.34 -1.46
C VAL A 143 15.86 -2.47 -0.60
N ASP A 144 16.99 -2.01 -1.15
CA ASP A 144 17.93 -1.12 -0.46
C ASP A 144 17.29 0.21 -0.07
N ALA A 145 16.45 0.79 -0.95
CA ALA A 145 15.71 1.99 -0.64
C ALA A 145 14.73 1.77 0.53
N ALA A 146 13.98 0.66 0.54
CA ALA A 146 13.08 0.33 1.65
C ALA A 146 13.86 0.11 2.97
N ALA A 147 15.03 -0.53 2.92
CA ALA A 147 15.90 -0.71 4.07
C ALA A 147 16.41 0.63 4.63
N GLN A 148 16.74 1.60 3.76
CA GLN A 148 17.13 2.95 4.16
C GLN A 148 15.96 3.73 4.77
N LEU A 149 14.76 3.63 4.19
CA LEU A 149 13.55 4.28 4.69
C LEU A 149 13.14 3.79 6.08
N THR A 150 13.55 2.57 6.45
CA THR A 150 13.26 1.94 7.74
C THR A 150 14.49 1.85 8.66
N GLN A 151 15.57 2.57 8.35
CA GLN A 151 16.81 2.50 9.13
C GLN A 151 16.64 2.93 10.60
N GLY A 152 15.73 3.85 10.88
CA GLY A 152 15.44 4.33 12.25
C GLY A 152 14.47 3.46 13.05
N PHE A 153 13.94 2.39 12.46
CA PHE A 153 12.97 1.52 13.12
C PHE A 153 13.67 0.50 14.02
N SER A 154 13.02 0.14 15.11
CA SER A 154 13.39 -1.02 15.90
C SER A 154 13.27 -2.31 15.09
N GLU A 155 13.90 -3.38 15.56
CA GLU A 155 13.86 -4.68 14.91
C GLU A 155 12.43 -5.20 14.73
N SER A 156 11.56 -5.03 15.74
CA SER A 156 10.16 -5.46 15.69
C SER A 156 9.32 -4.64 14.71
N GLU A 157 9.59 -3.34 14.57
CA GLU A 157 8.94 -2.47 13.58
C GLU A 157 9.37 -2.84 12.16
N ARG A 158 10.68 -3.08 11.93
CA ARG A 158 11.18 -3.58 10.64
C ARG A 158 10.56 -4.93 10.30
N LYS A 159 10.54 -5.87 11.26
CA LYS A 159 9.90 -7.17 11.08
C LYS A 159 8.41 -7.02 10.73
N SER A 160 7.71 -6.06 11.34
CA SER A 160 6.33 -5.77 10.96
C SER A 160 6.20 -5.37 9.50
N VAL A 161 7.06 -4.44 9.04
CA VAL A 161 7.03 -3.93 7.65
C VAL A 161 7.41 -5.00 6.62
N PHE A 162 8.44 -5.79 6.89
CA PHE A 162 8.99 -6.74 5.90
C PHE A 162 8.38 -8.15 5.97
N GLU A 163 7.63 -8.48 7.02
CA GLU A 163 7.14 -9.83 7.25
C GLU A 163 5.74 -9.85 7.91
N SER A 164 5.64 -9.43 9.18
CA SER A 164 4.47 -9.77 10.01
C SER A 164 3.18 -9.13 9.52
N SER A 165 3.22 -7.91 8.98
CA SER A 165 2.02 -7.22 8.47
C SER A 165 1.41 -7.98 7.30
N ALA A 166 2.23 -8.51 6.39
CA ALA A 166 1.76 -9.30 5.24
C ALA A 166 1.21 -10.66 5.70
N ILE A 167 1.90 -11.34 6.61
CA ILE A 167 1.43 -12.61 7.20
C ILE A 167 0.06 -12.41 7.87
N HIS A 168 -0.07 -11.37 8.68
CA HIS A 168 -1.32 -11.06 9.37
C HIS A 168 -2.44 -10.67 8.40
N PHE A 169 -2.16 -9.78 7.45
CA PHE A 169 -3.15 -9.27 6.52
C PHE A 169 -3.62 -10.34 5.52
N TYR A 170 -2.73 -11.19 4.99
CA TYR A 170 -3.10 -12.22 4.01
C TYR A 170 -3.39 -13.59 4.65
N ARG A 171 -3.24 -13.74 5.97
CA ARG A 171 -3.36 -15.03 6.68
C ARG A 171 -2.43 -16.11 6.11
N LEU A 172 -1.18 -15.72 5.86
CA LEU A 172 -0.17 -16.65 5.37
C LEU A 172 0.23 -17.62 6.48
N ASP A 173 0.46 -18.87 6.12
CA ASP A 173 1.01 -19.86 7.05
C ASP A 173 2.51 -19.64 7.25
N ALA A 174 2.86 -18.96 8.33
CA ALA A 174 4.25 -18.67 8.69
C ALA A 174 5.07 -19.94 9.00
N SER A 175 4.42 -21.08 9.28
CA SER A 175 5.12 -22.35 9.52
C SER A 175 5.74 -22.96 8.25
N SER A 176 5.39 -22.42 7.07
CA SER A 176 5.93 -22.81 5.77
C SER A 176 7.15 -21.99 5.31
N LEU A 177 7.55 -20.96 6.06
CA LEU A 177 8.73 -20.16 5.73
C LEU A 177 10.00 -20.94 6.08
N PRO A 178 11.01 -21.00 5.17
CA PRO A 178 12.31 -21.56 5.51
C PRO A 178 12.90 -20.80 6.72
N ALA A 179 13.45 -21.52 7.70
CA ALA A 179 14.27 -20.89 8.73
C ALA A 179 15.41 -20.12 8.06
N GLU A 180 15.64 -18.87 8.49
CA GLU A 180 16.68 -18.01 7.91
C GLU A 180 18.02 -18.77 7.81
N ALA A 181 18.60 -18.76 6.61
CA ALA A 181 19.98 -19.21 6.43
C ALA A 181 20.88 -18.19 7.13
N SER A 182 21.38 -18.60 8.29
CA SER A 182 22.37 -17.91 9.13
C SER A 182 23.64 -17.49 8.37
#